data_AF-A0A3G9IES6-F1
#
_entry.id   AF-A0A3G9IES6-F1
#
_cell.length_a   1.000
_cell.length_b   1.000
_cell.length_c   1.000
_cell.angle_alpha   90.00
_cell.angle_beta   90.00
_cell.angle_gamma   90.00
#
_symmetry.space_group_name_H-M   'P 1'
#
loop_
_entity.id
_entity.type
_entity.pdbx_description
1 polymer ?
#
loop_
_entity_poly.entity_id
_entity_poly.type
_entity_poly.pdbx_seq_one_letter_code
_entity_poly.pdbx_strand_id
1 'polypeptide(L)'
;MANCLRCQTVIQGRAKICPPCKAGTEPPLAQAEPAPTPEGLHRRGAALWKSLDLEAGTHLGEIGLEACRAADRLQELDRIIAGKGVLNLLTFRLHPDWWDHNGDQHVSVTVGFQSVLQEARMQQIAFKELLKDIRVAKAAAAANTPAAPAPAAQAAPSTGLDQLAERRAAREQTTS
;
A
#
# COMPACT_ATOMS: atom_id res chain seq x y z
N MET A 1 -39.20 35.09 16.34
CA MET A 1 -39.37 33.72 15.83
C MET A 1 -38.01 33.25 15.35
N ALA A 2 -37.52 32.11 15.82
CA ALA A 2 -36.21 31.59 15.41
C ALA A 2 -36.44 30.47 14.40
N ASN A 3 -35.75 30.54 13.26
CA ASN A 3 -35.78 29.49 12.24
C ASN A 3 -34.54 28.61 12.39
N CYS A 4 -34.70 27.31 12.17
CA CYS A 4 -33.54 26.41 12.08
C CYS A 4 -32.71 26.75 10.84
N LEU A 5 -31.43 27.08 11.01
CA LEU A 5 -30.51 27.38 9.90
C LEU A 5 -30.34 26.23 8.90
N ARG A 6 -30.69 24.99 9.29
CA ARG A 6 -30.45 23.78 8.48
C ARG A 6 -31.67 23.31 7.68
N CYS A 7 -32.89 23.64 8.10
CA CYS A 7 -34.13 23.21 7.42
C CYS A 7 -35.20 24.31 7.30
N GLN A 8 -34.88 25.56 7.67
CA GLN A 8 -35.73 26.76 7.61
C GLN A 8 -37.08 26.69 8.34
N THR A 9 -37.34 25.64 9.12
CA THR A 9 -38.60 25.48 9.86
C THR A 9 -38.70 26.48 11.02
N VAL A 10 -39.89 27.08 11.19
CA VAL A 10 -40.22 28.04 12.25
C VAL A 10 -40.38 27.31 13.58
N ILE A 11 -39.52 27.57 14.55
CA ILE A 11 -39.59 26.94 15.87
C ILE A 11 -40.51 27.77 16.77
N GLN A 12 -41.63 27.18 17.23
CA GLN A 12 -42.49 27.77 18.25
C GLN A 12 -42.15 27.21 19.64
N GLY A 13 -41.75 28.08 20.56
CA GLY A 13 -41.50 27.72 21.97
C GLY A 13 -40.03 27.42 22.33
N ARG A 14 -39.79 27.19 23.63
CA ARG A 14 -38.46 27.09 24.28
C ARG A 14 -37.75 25.73 24.11
N ALA A 15 -38.35 24.77 23.40
CA ALA A 15 -37.75 23.46 23.18
C ALA A 15 -36.85 23.49 21.93
N LYS A 16 -35.52 23.51 22.13
CA LYS A 16 -34.49 23.42 21.08
C LYS A 16 -34.35 22.01 20.49
N ILE A 17 -35.44 21.27 20.32
CA ILE A 17 -35.40 19.91 19.79
C ILE A 17 -36.40 19.87 18.64
N CYS A 18 -35.88 19.91 17.41
CA CYS A 18 -36.65 19.66 16.20
C CYS A 18 -36.71 18.13 15.99
N PRO A 19 -37.88 17.48 16.08
CA PRO A 19 -38.02 16.08 15.72
C PRO A 19 -38.45 15.96 14.23
N PRO A 20 -37.84 15.12 13.38
CA PRO A 20 -36.50 14.54 13.37
C PRO A 20 -35.69 15.16 12.21
N CYS A 21 -34.80 16.12 12.49
CA CYS A 21 -33.77 16.44 11.51
C CYS A 21 -32.80 15.25 11.45
N LYS A 22 -33.03 14.32 10.51
CA LYS A 22 -32.15 13.19 10.17
C LYS A 22 -30.74 13.61 9.70
N ALA A 23 -30.34 14.88 9.88
CA ALA A 23 -29.05 15.45 9.49
C ALA A 23 -27.90 15.14 10.48
N GLY A 24 -28.03 14.02 11.22
CA GLY A 24 -27.01 13.50 12.13
C GLY A 24 -26.25 12.30 11.59
N THR A 25 -26.55 11.83 10.38
CA THR A 25 -25.62 10.96 9.65
C THR A 25 -24.95 11.82 8.61
N GLU A 26 -23.70 12.20 8.87
CA GLU A 26 -22.80 12.52 7.76
C GLU A 26 -22.97 11.41 6.73
N PRO A 27 -23.21 11.74 5.45
CA PRO A 27 -23.13 10.73 4.42
C PRO A 27 -21.75 10.08 4.58
N PRO A 28 -21.65 8.73 4.62
CA PRO A 28 -20.34 8.10 4.65
C PRO A 28 -19.57 8.71 3.47
N LEU A 29 -18.42 9.33 3.78
CA LEU A 29 -17.49 9.83 2.78
C LEU A 29 -17.41 8.74 1.73
N ALA A 30 -17.89 9.04 0.52
CA ALA A 30 -17.86 8.09 -0.57
C ALA A 30 -16.42 7.60 -0.66
N GLN A 31 -16.20 6.35 -0.24
CA GLN A 31 -14.88 5.76 -0.31
C GLN A 31 -14.57 5.76 -1.80
N ALA A 32 -13.51 6.48 -2.19
CA ALA A 32 -13.04 6.48 -3.56
C ALA A 32 -12.96 5.01 -3.99
N GLU A 33 -13.68 4.66 -5.06
CA GLU A 33 -13.71 3.28 -5.52
C GLU A 33 -12.24 2.85 -5.74
N PRO A 34 -11.80 1.74 -5.12
CA PRO A 34 -10.42 1.33 -5.22
C PRO A 34 -10.08 1.14 -6.69
N ALA A 35 -8.94 1.68 -7.11
CA ALA A 35 -8.49 1.56 -8.49
C ALA A 35 -8.61 0.10 -8.96
N PRO A 36 -9.13 -0.14 -10.17
CA PRO A 36 -9.35 -1.49 -10.68
C PRO A 36 -8.03 -2.27 -10.60
N THR A 37 -8.11 -3.51 -10.11
CA THR A 37 -6.93 -4.37 -10.01
C THR A 37 -6.48 -4.77 -11.42
N PRO A 38 -5.20 -4.59 -11.77
CA PRO A 38 -4.66 -4.99 -13.06
C PRO A 38 -4.91 -6.48 -13.34
N GLU A 39 -5.17 -6.79 -14.61
CA GLU A 39 -5.38 -8.17 -15.06
C GLU A 39 -4.12 -9.04 -14.84
N GLY A 40 -4.34 -10.34 -14.59
CA GLY A 40 -3.26 -11.32 -14.46
C GLY A 40 -2.57 -11.39 -13.09
N LEU A 41 -3.00 -10.59 -12.10
CA LEU A 41 -2.54 -10.72 -10.71
C LEU A 41 -3.29 -11.84 -9.98
N HIS A 42 -2.55 -12.66 -9.23
CA HIS A 42 -3.15 -13.64 -8.31
C HIS A 42 -3.50 -12.96 -6.97
N ARG A 43 -4.02 -13.77 -6.02
CA ARG A 43 -4.53 -13.28 -4.73
C ARG A 43 -3.55 -12.38 -3.98
N ARG A 44 -2.25 -12.72 -3.95
CA ARG A 44 -1.26 -12.00 -3.15
C ARG A 44 -0.84 -10.70 -3.83
N GLY A 45 -0.57 -10.72 -5.13
CA GLY A 45 -0.25 -9.55 -5.94
C GLY A 45 -1.42 -8.57 -5.98
N ALA A 46 -2.65 -9.05 -6.14
CA ALA A 46 -3.85 -8.22 -6.06
C ALA A 46 -4.02 -7.54 -4.70
N ALA A 47 -3.74 -8.25 -3.60
CA ALA A 47 -3.77 -7.68 -2.27
C ALA A 47 -2.67 -6.62 -2.07
N LEU A 48 -1.46 -6.87 -2.59
CA LEU A 48 -0.36 -5.92 -2.56
C LEU A 48 -0.69 -4.67 -3.37
N TRP A 49 -1.22 -4.81 -4.58
CA TRP A 49 -1.63 -3.69 -5.45
C TRP A 49 -2.58 -2.74 -4.72
N LYS A 50 -3.63 -3.30 -4.09
CA LYS A 50 -4.59 -2.52 -3.29
C LYS A 50 -3.94 -1.78 -2.12
N SER A 51 -2.91 -2.36 -1.51
CA SER A 51 -2.19 -1.73 -0.38
C SER A 51 -1.18 -0.67 -0.83
N LEU A 52 -0.67 -0.78 -2.06
CA LEU A 52 0.32 0.15 -2.58
C LEU A 52 -0.30 1.50 -2.95
N ASP A 53 -1.60 1.56 -3.25
CA ASP A 53 -2.31 2.80 -3.60
C ASP A 53 -1.55 3.59 -4.68
N LEU A 54 -1.43 2.95 -5.84
CA LEU A 54 -0.71 3.43 -7.02
C LEU A 54 -1.66 3.48 -8.21
N GLU A 55 -1.38 4.40 -9.14
CA GLU A 55 -2.14 4.56 -10.37
C GLU A 55 -1.46 3.80 -11.52
N ALA A 56 -2.22 2.96 -12.21
CA ALA A 56 -1.74 2.19 -13.37
C ALA A 56 -1.34 3.13 -14.53
N GLY A 57 -0.36 2.73 -15.35
CA GLY A 57 0.13 3.54 -16.47
C GLY A 57 1.08 4.68 -16.07
N THR A 58 1.27 4.94 -14.77
CA THR A 58 2.34 5.81 -14.27
C THR A 58 3.64 5.03 -14.13
N HIS A 59 4.80 5.69 -14.22
CA HIS A 59 6.09 5.02 -14.02
C HIS A 59 6.16 4.26 -12.68
N LEU A 60 5.65 4.88 -11.61
CA LEU A 60 5.60 4.25 -10.28
C LEU A 60 4.59 3.10 -10.24
N GLY A 61 3.46 3.22 -10.94
CA GLY A 61 2.45 2.17 -11.10
C GLY A 61 3.01 0.93 -11.80
N GLU A 62 3.81 1.09 -12.85
CA GLU A 62 4.44 -0.03 -13.55
C GLU A 62 5.45 -0.76 -12.66
N ILE A 63 6.26 -0.03 -11.86
CA ILE A 63 7.15 -0.65 -10.86
C ILE A 63 6.31 -1.38 -9.79
N GLY A 64 5.20 -0.78 -9.35
CA GLY A 64 4.24 -1.41 -8.45
C GLY A 64 3.66 -2.71 -9.00
N LEU A 65 3.36 -2.74 -10.31
CA LEU A 65 2.81 -3.90 -10.98
C LEU A 65 3.83 -5.04 -11.03
N GLU A 66 5.09 -4.73 -11.36
CA GLU A 66 6.17 -5.73 -11.33
C GLU A 66 6.44 -6.25 -9.91
N ALA A 67 6.33 -5.41 -8.88
CA ALA A 67 6.39 -5.87 -7.49
C ALA A 67 5.23 -6.84 -7.15
N CYS A 68 4.02 -6.58 -7.66
CA CYS A 68 2.87 -7.46 -7.48
C CYS A 68 3.06 -8.82 -8.18
N ARG A 69 3.57 -8.81 -9.42
CA ARG A 69 3.91 -10.03 -10.17
C ARG A 69 5.02 -10.83 -9.47
N ALA A 70 6.03 -10.17 -8.92
CA ALA A 70 7.07 -10.80 -8.12
C ALA A 70 6.51 -11.43 -6.83
N ALA A 71 5.57 -10.77 -6.15
CA ALA A 71 4.91 -11.32 -4.96
C ALA A 71 4.10 -12.60 -5.28
N ASP A 72 3.42 -12.63 -6.43
CA ASP A 72 2.70 -13.81 -6.90
C ASP A 72 3.65 -14.95 -7.27
N ARG A 73 4.76 -14.65 -7.96
CA ARG A 73 5.78 -15.66 -8.28
C ARG A 73 6.42 -16.25 -7.02
N LEU A 74 6.71 -15.43 -6.02
CA LEU A 74 7.20 -15.89 -4.72
C LEU A 74 6.17 -16.78 -3.99
N GLN A 75 4.87 -16.48 -4.11
CA GLN A 75 3.84 -17.35 -3.55
C GLN A 75 3.79 -18.70 -4.28
N GLU A 76 3.98 -18.71 -5.60
CA GLU A 76 4.02 -19.95 -6.36
C GLU A 76 5.25 -20.79 -6.03
N LEU A 77 6.43 -20.18 -5.92
CA LEU A 77 7.63 -20.88 -5.46
C LEU A 77 7.46 -21.48 -4.06
N ASP A 78 6.81 -20.78 -3.14
CA ASP A 78 6.49 -21.31 -1.81
C ASP A 78 5.57 -22.54 -1.87
N ARG A 79 4.58 -22.54 -2.77
CA ARG A 79 3.73 -23.72 -3.01
C ARG A 79 4.55 -24.90 -3.54
N ILE A 80 5.44 -24.65 -4.50
CA ILE A 80 6.33 -25.68 -5.08
C ILE A 80 7.22 -26.28 -3.99
N ILE A 81 7.89 -25.44 -3.18
CA ILE A 81 8.75 -25.88 -2.08
C ILE A 81 7.95 -26.69 -1.05
N ALA A 82 6.71 -26.29 -0.76
CA ALA A 82 5.82 -27.00 0.14
C ALA A 82 5.22 -28.29 -0.47
N GLY A 83 5.60 -28.66 -1.69
CA GLY A 83 5.06 -29.82 -2.40
C GLY A 83 3.60 -29.67 -2.84
N LYS A 84 3.05 -28.45 -2.82
CA LYS A 84 1.68 -28.14 -3.19
C LYS A 84 1.60 -27.82 -4.69
N GLY A 85 0.76 -28.55 -5.43
CA GLY A 85 0.42 -28.24 -6.82
C GLY A 85 1.21 -29.00 -7.87
N VAL A 86 2.53 -28.80 -7.95
CA VAL A 86 3.34 -29.36 -9.06
C VAL A 86 3.45 -30.89 -9.04
N LEU A 87 3.59 -31.51 -7.87
CA LEU A 87 3.71 -32.96 -7.75
C LEU A 87 2.46 -33.69 -8.25
N ASN A 88 1.27 -33.09 -8.09
CA ASN A 88 0.01 -33.69 -8.55
C ASN A 88 -0.13 -33.68 -10.08
N LEU A 89 0.68 -32.89 -10.79
CA LEU A 89 0.63 -32.76 -12.25
C LEU A 89 1.72 -33.58 -12.96
N LEU A 90 2.70 -34.12 -12.22
CA LEU A 90 3.79 -34.91 -12.78
C LEU A 90 3.32 -36.36 -13.00
N THR A 91 3.17 -36.76 -14.26
CA THR A 91 2.93 -38.15 -14.64
C THR A 91 4.25 -38.77 -15.11
N PHE A 92 4.74 -39.78 -14.39
CA PHE A 92 5.95 -40.51 -14.78
C PHE A 92 5.56 -41.68 -15.67
N ARG A 93 6.05 -41.69 -16.92
CA ARG A 93 5.93 -42.85 -17.79
C ARG A 93 7.10 -43.78 -17.53
N LEU A 94 6.73 -45.00 -17.20
CA LEU A 94 7.65 -46.03 -16.76
C LEU A 94 7.87 -47.02 -17.92
N HIS A 95 9.14 -47.35 -18.24
CA HIS A 95 9.45 -48.30 -19.32
C HIS A 95 9.07 -49.73 -18.88
N PRO A 96 8.49 -50.57 -19.75
CA PRO A 96 7.98 -51.88 -19.37
C PRO A 96 9.05 -52.86 -18.84
N ASP A 97 10.31 -52.70 -19.24
CA ASP A 97 11.41 -53.64 -18.93
C ASP A 97 11.98 -53.55 -17.50
N TRP A 98 11.17 -53.19 -16.50
CA TRP A 98 11.62 -53.00 -15.12
C TRP A 98 11.28 -54.17 -14.19
N TRP A 99 11.04 -55.33 -14.78
CA TRP A 99 10.90 -56.57 -14.03
C TRP A 99 12.28 -57.07 -13.56
N ASP A 100 12.41 -57.23 -12.25
CA ASP A 100 13.44 -58.05 -11.63
C ASP A 100 13.21 -59.53 -12.02
N HIS A 101 14.30 -60.30 -12.10
CA HIS A 101 14.35 -61.72 -12.44
C HIS A 101 13.55 -62.59 -11.45
N ASN A 102 13.22 -62.07 -10.27
CA ASN A 102 12.41 -62.69 -9.22
C ASN A 102 10.92 -62.29 -9.25
N GLY A 103 10.50 -61.45 -10.20
CA GLY A 103 9.08 -61.08 -10.37
C GLY A 103 8.56 -59.99 -9.42
N ASP A 104 9.39 -59.44 -8.54
CA ASP A 104 9.00 -58.33 -7.65
C ASP A 104 9.26 -56.95 -8.31
N GLN A 105 8.29 -56.03 -8.18
CA GLN A 105 8.40 -54.66 -8.69
C GLN A 105 8.73 -53.68 -7.56
N HIS A 106 10.00 -53.32 -7.41
CA HIS A 106 10.43 -52.20 -6.57
C HIS A 106 10.99 -51.06 -7.43
N VAL A 107 10.10 -50.22 -7.99
CA VAL A 107 10.51 -49.03 -8.74
C VAL A 107 10.53 -47.82 -7.82
N SER A 108 11.73 -47.31 -7.54
CA SER A 108 11.92 -46.03 -6.82
C SER A 108 12.27 -44.94 -7.83
N VAL A 109 11.38 -43.96 -8.01
CA VAL A 109 11.64 -42.76 -8.81
C VAL A 109 12.03 -41.61 -7.90
N THR A 110 13.27 -41.13 -8.03
CA THR A 110 13.78 -39.98 -7.27
C THR A 110 13.73 -38.73 -8.15
N VAL A 111 12.98 -37.71 -7.73
CA VAL A 111 12.90 -36.42 -8.42
C VAL A 111 13.64 -35.37 -7.60
N GLY A 112 14.72 -34.83 -8.17
CA GLY A 112 15.50 -33.76 -7.56
C GLY A 112 15.15 -32.41 -8.19
N PHE A 113 14.66 -31.46 -7.39
CA PHE A 113 14.51 -30.08 -7.82
C PHE A 113 15.80 -29.31 -7.53
N GLN A 114 16.54 -28.95 -8.58
CA GLN A 114 17.80 -28.23 -8.41
C GLN A 114 17.55 -26.75 -8.13
N SER A 115 18.25 -26.22 -7.13
CA SER A 115 18.40 -24.77 -6.88
C SER A 115 17.11 -23.95 -6.69
N VAL A 116 15.96 -24.57 -6.37
CA VAL A 116 14.69 -23.85 -6.13
C VAL A 116 14.82 -22.82 -5.00
N LEU A 117 15.57 -23.15 -3.94
CA LEU A 117 15.84 -22.23 -2.84
C LEU A 117 16.70 -21.04 -3.26
N GLN A 118 17.63 -21.23 -4.21
CA GLN A 118 18.46 -20.16 -4.72
C GLN A 118 17.63 -19.18 -5.56
N GLU A 119 16.77 -19.70 -6.44
CA GLU A 119 15.82 -18.89 -7.22
C GLU A 119 14.88 -18.09 -6.32
N ALA A 120 14.31 -18.73 -5.30
CA ALA A 120 13.45 -18.06 -4.32
C ALA A 120 14.19 -16.90 -3.63
N ARG A 121 15.46 -17.08 -3.26
CA ARG A 121 16.29 -16.00 -2.67
C ARG A 121 16.54 -14.87 -3.66
N MET A 122 16.86 -15.18 -4.91
CA MET A 122 17.08 -14.14 -5.94
C MET A 122 15.81 -13.31 -6.17
N GLN A 123 14.65 -13.96 -6.24
CA GLN A 123 13.37 -13.27 -6.37
C GLN A 123 13.01 -12.44 -5.13
N GLN A 124 13.31 -12.93 -3.92
CA GLN A 124 13.12 -12.16 -2.69
C GLN A 124 13.98 -10.90 -2.65
N ILE A 125 15.23 -10.98 -3.12
CA ILE A 125 16.12 -9.82 -3.21
C ILE A 125 15.56 -8.80 -4.21
N ALA A 126 15.22 -9.24 -5.43
CA ALA A 126 14.63 -8.37 -6.45
C ALA A 126 13.33 -7.71 -5.95
N PHE A 127 12.44 -8.48 -5.33
CA PHE A 127 11.20 -7.96 -4.75
C PHE A 127 11.46 -6.90 -3.67
N LYS A 128 12.46 -7.13 -2.80
CA LYS A 128 12.83 -6.17 -1.76
C LYS A 128 13.36 -4.86 -2.35
N GLU A 129 14.16 -4.92 -3.42
CA GLU A 129 14.63 -3.70 -4.10
C GLU A 129 13.48 -2.93 -4.75
N LEU A 130 12.56 -3.60 -5.46
CA LEU A 130 11.36 -2.95 -6.03
C LEU A 130 10.53 -2.22 -4.97
N LEU A 131 10.32 -2.84 -3.80
CA LEU A 131 9.58 -2.21 -2.71
C LEU A 131 10.31 -1.00 -2.10
N LYS A 132 11.65 -1.02 -2.06
CA LYS A 132 12.42 0.15 -1.61
C LYS A 132 12.27 1.29 -2.61
N ASP A 133 12.39 1.01 -3.90
CA ASP A 133 12.26 2.02 -4.96
C ASP A 133 10.89 2.69 -4.90
N ILE A 134 9.82 1.90 -4.73
CA ILE A 134 8.46 2.43 -4.56
C ILE A 134 8.37 3.33 -3.31
N ARG A 135 8.96 2.90 -2.19
CA ARG A 135 8.94 3.67 -0.94
C ARG A 135 9.69 5.00 -1.07
N VAL A 136 10.87 4.98 -1.69
CA VAL A 136 11.68 6.18 -1.92
C VAL A 136 10.96 7.14 -2.86
N ALA A 137 10.39 6.63 -3.96
CA ALA A 137 9.62 7.44 -4.90
C ALA A 137 8.37 8.06 -4.26
N LYS A 138 7.62 7.31 -3.44
CA LYS A 138 6.49 7.87 -2.67
C LYS A 138 6.92 8.96 -1.70
N ALA A 139 8.03 8.78 -1.00
CA ALA A 139 8.56 9.79 -0.08
C ALA A 139 8.98 11.06 -0.82
N ALA A 140 9.63 10.93 -1.99
CA ALA A 140 10.00 12.06 -2.84
C ALA A 140 8.78 12.81 -3.39
N ALA A 141 7.73 12.09 -3.82
CA ALA A 141 6.48 12.69 -4.28
C ALA A 141 5.78 13.49 -3.17
N ALA A 142 5.76 12.96 -1.94
CA ALA A 142 5.20 13.67 -0.77
C ALA A 142 6.00 14.95 -0.43
N ALA A 143 7.32 14.92 -0.56
CA ALA A 143 8.18 16.08 -0.31
C ALA A 143 8.01 17.20 -1.36
N ASN A 144 7.68 16.84 -2.60
CA ASN A 144 7.52 17.77 -3.72
C ASN A 144 6.09 18.29 -3.91
N THR A 145 5.13 17.88 -3.05
CA THR A 145 3.78 18.42 -3.10
C THR A 145 3.80 19.82 -2.48
N PRO A 146 3.57 20.90 -3.26
CA PRO A 146 3.47 22.23 -2.68
C PRO A 146 2.30 22.23 -1.69
N ALA A 147 2.59 22.62 -0.45
CA ALA A 147 1.55 22.86 0.54
C ALA A 147 0.51 23.80 -0.09
N ALA A 148 -0.78 23.45 0.07
CA ALA A 148 -1.89 24.29 -0.35
C ALA A 148 -1.62 25.76 0.06
N PRO A 149 -1.98 26.76 -0.77
CA PRO A 149 -1.76 28.15 -0.41
C PRO A 149 -2.42 28.40 0.94
N ALA A 150 -1.58 28.69 1.93
CA ALA A 150 -2.04 29.06 3.26
C ALA A 150 -3.05 30.22 3.11
N PRO A 151 -4.17 30.21 3.87
CA PRO A 151 -5.03 31.37 3.92
C PRO A 151 -4.19 32.59 4.33
N ALA A 152 -4.40 33.70 3.63
CA ALA A 152 -3.61 34.91 3.73
C ALA A 152 -3.40 35.36 5.19
N ALA A 153 -2.13 35.58 5.52
CA ALA A 153 -1.59 36.44 6.58
C ALA A 153 -2.23 36.38 7.98
N GLN A 154 -1.56 35.68 8.89
CA GLN A 154 -1.28 36.24 10.21
C GLN A 154 0.24 36.25 10.41
N ALA A 155 0.76 37.42 10.78
CA ALA A 155 2.17 37.67 10.99
C ALA A 155 2.81 36.57 11.85
N ALA A 156 3.97 36.08 11.42
CA ALA A 156 4.73 35.11 12.18
C ALA A 156 4.95 35.61 13.62
N PRO A 157 4.77 34.77 14.65
CA PRO A 157 5.21 35.12 15.99
C PRO A 157 6.72 35.35 15.95
N SER A 158 7.17 36.51 16.43
CA SER A 158 8.60 36.85 16.48
C SER A 158 9.37 35.71 17.13
N THR A 159 10.38 35.19 16.43
CA THR A 159 11.19 34.12 16.98
C THR A 159 11.99 34.66 18.16
N GLY A 160 12.37 33.80 19.12
CA GLY A 160 13.13 34.24 20.30
C GLY A 160 14.46 34.94 19.96
N LEU A 161 14.96 34.77 18.73
CA LEU A 161 16.15 35.47 18.21
C LEU A 161 15.85 36.93 17.84
N ASP A 162 14.65 37.24 17.34
CA ASP A 162 14.22 38.61 17.01
C ASP A 162 14.08 39.46 18.28
N GLN A 163 13.52 38.87 19.34
CA GLN A 163 13.41 39.53 20.66
C GLN A 163 14.77 39.79 21.32
N LEU A 164 15.77 38.94 21.03
CA LEU A 164 17.14 39.12 21.48
C LEU A 164 17.87 40.22 20.71
N ALA A 165 17.59 40.38 19.41
CA ALA A 165 18.13 41.46 18.58
C ALA A 165 17.56 42.82 19.01
N GLU A 166 16.24 42.90 19.24
CA GLU A 166 15.59 44.12 19.75
C GLU A 166 16.14 44.55 21.12
N ARG A 167 16.36 43.59 22.03
CA ARG A 167 16.97 43.87 23.34
C ARG A 167 18.42 44.37 23.25
N ARG A 168 19.16 44.02 22.20
CA ARG A 168 20.53 44.53 21.99
C ARG A 168 20.49 45.96 21.45
N ALA A 169 19.64 46.22 20.45
CA ALA A 169 19.45 47.56 19.90
C ALA A 169 18.97 48.58 20.96
N ALA A 170 18.07 48.16 21.86
CA ALA A 170 17.60 49.01 22.95
C ALA A 170 18.71 49.37 23.96
N ARG A 171 19.66 48.47 24.22
CA ARG A 171 20.78 48.73 25.14
C ARG A 171 21.77 49.73 24.55
N GLU A 172 22.07 49.64 23.26
CA GLU A 172 22.97 50.57 22.58
C GLU A 172 22.44 52.01 22.62
N GLN A 173 21.13 52.19 22.48
CA GLN A 173 20.49 53.52 22.55
C GLN A 173 20.45 54.12 23.96
N THR A 174 20.63 53.32 25.01
CA THR A 174 20.56 53.82 26.41
C THR A 174 21.95 54.23 26.95
N THR A 175 23.02 53.94 26.20
CA THR A 175 24.42 54.22 26.59
C THR A 175 25.06 55.39 25.84
N SER A 176 24.26 56.21 25.15
CA SER A 176 24.67 57.51 24.59
C SER A 176 23.96 58.65 25.28
#